data_AF-A0A8H7AEI8-F1
#
_entry.id   AF-A0A8H7AEI8-F1
#
_cell.length_a   1.000
_cell.length_b   1.000
_cell.length_c   1.000
_cell.angle_alpha   90.00
_cell.angle_beta   90.00
_cell.angle_gamma   90.00
#
_symmetry.space_group_name_H-M   'P 1'
#
loop_
_entity.id
_entity.type
_entity.pdbx_description
1 polymer ?
#
loop_
_entity_poly.entity_id
_entity_poly.type
_entity_poly.pdbx_seq_one_letter_code
_entity_poly.pdbx_strand_id
1 'polypeptide(L)'
;MHHYPASVTTADQVYQKFLIAQQLGGFVAVADIPCIMYAEILMDLYPNAKIIVTTRDEGKWRQSIAPLVQKSERRPTLTCSFLGPGLRHWAEYVDLNRYGRYGGLYYTNGELSQFLDRIAILGIMTTW
;
A
#
# COMPACT_ATOMS: atom_id res chain seq x y z
N MET A 1 15.02 12.50 -8.83
CA MET A 1 13.97 11.48 -8.60
C MET A 1 14.41 10.70 -7.37
N HIS A 2 13.90 11.08 -6.19
CA HIS A 2 14.27 10.43 -4.94
C HIS A 2 13.47 9.12 -4.83
N HIS A 3 14.13 7.98 -5.01
CA HIS A 3 13.63 6.73 -4.46
C HIS A 3 13.48 6.95 -2.95
N TYR A 4 12.30 6.72 -2.38
CA TYR A 4 12.16 6.67 -0.92
C TYR A 4 12.39 5.21 -0.55
N PRO A 5 13.60 4.83 -0.12
CA PRO A 5 13.85 3.44 0.25
C PRO A 5 13.03 3.16 1.51
N ALA A 6 12.84 1.88 1.83
CA ALA A 6 12.55 1.50 3.21
C ALA A 6 13.43 2.32 4.15
N SER A 7 12.85 2.91 5.20
CA SER A 7 13.50 3.83 6.15
C SER A 7 15.01 3.60 6.27
N VAL A 8 15.81 4.50 5.70
CA VAL A 8 17.25 4.28 5.48
C VAL A 8 18.03 4.46 6.78
N THR A 9 17.48 5.25 7.70
CA THR A 9 18.09 5.56 9.00
C THR A 9 17.14 5.29 10.16
N THR A 10 17.71 5.12 11.36
CA THR A 10 16.95 5.00 12.62
C THR A 10 16.08 6.23 12.87
N ALA A 11 16.54 7.43 12.47
CA ALA A 11 15.76 8.65 12.61
C ALA A 11 14.51 8.63 11.72
N ASP A 12 14.62 8.14 10.48
CA ASP A 12 13.47 8.00 9.57
C ASP A 12 12.45 7.00 10.11
N GLN A 13 12.90 5.90 10.72
CA GLN A 13 12.01 4.91 11.36
C GLN A 13 11.21 5.53 12.51
N VAL A 14 11.87 6.30 13.38
CA VAL A 14 11.21 7.00 14.50
C VAL A 14 10.19 8.00 13.98
N TYR A 15 10.55 8.75 12.93
CA TYR A 15 9.65 9.73 12.33
C TYR A 15 8.43 9.07 11.66
N GLN A 16 8.63 7.97 10.92
CA GLN A 16 7.53 7.19 10.33
C GLN A 16 6.58 6.65 11.39
N LYS A 17 7.12 6.10 12.48
CA LYS A 17 6.31 5.63 13.62
C LYS A 17 5.47 6.75 14.22
N PHE A 18 6.07 7.92 14.43
CA PHE A 18 5.37 9.09 14.94
C PHE A 18 4.21 9.51 14.02
N LEU A 19 4.46 9.64 12.72
CA LEU A 19 3.43 10.03 11.74
C LEU A 19 2.29 9.01 11.66
N ILE A 20 2.60 7.71 11.65
CA ILE A 20 1.59 6.65 11.61
C ILE A 20 0.73 6.69 12.87
N ALA A 21 1.34 6.77 14.06
CA ALA A 21 0.60 6.85 15.32
C ALA A 21 -0.30 8.10 15.38
N GLN A 22 0.19 9.24 14.89
CA GLN A 22 -0.59 10.47 14.81
C GLN A 22 -1.79 10.33 13.86
N GLN A 23 -1.58 9.76 12.67
CA GLN A 23 -2.63 9.62 11.65
C GLN A 23 -3.70 8.59 12.05
N LEU A 24 -3.31 7.55 12.78
CA LEU A 24 -4.21 6.49 13.23
C LEU A 24 -4.83 6.76 14.62
N GLY A 25 -4.59 7.93 15.21
CA GLY A 25 -5.19 8.34 16.46
C GLY A 25 -6.72 8.25 16.42
N GLY A 26 -7.30 7.43 17.31
CA GLY A 26 -8.75 7.22 17.41
C GLY A 26 -9.31 6.07 16.55
N PHE A 27 -8.49 5.45 15.71
CA PHE A 27 -8.89 4.24 14.97
C PHE A 27 -8.58 2.97 15.79
N VAL A 28 -9.47 1.98 15.70
CA VAL A 28 -9.33 0.70 16.42
C VAL A 28 -8.73 -0.42 15.55
N ALA A 29 -8.71 -0.22 14.22
CA ALA A 29 -8.18 -1.16 13.25
C ALA A 29 -7.82 -0.44 11.94
N VAL A 30 -6.95 -1.05 11.15
CA VAL A 30 -6.60 -0.62 9.79
C VAL A 30 -6.66 -1.79 8.82
N ALA A 31 -6.94 -1.51 7.56
CA ALA A 31 -6.96 -2.48 6.48
C ALA A 31 -6.54 -1.81 5.17
N ASP A 32 -6.19 -2.62 4.18
CA ASP A 32 -5.87 -2.21 2.82
C ASP A 32 -4.65 -1.26 2.69
N ILE A 33 -4.34 -0.87 1.45
CA ILE A 33 -3.34 0.13 1.08
C ILE A 33 -3.89 1.51 1.49
N PRO A 34 -3.08 2.36 2.14
CA PRO A 34 -1.63 2.24 2.31
C PRO A 34 -1.18 1.49 3.57
N CYS A 35 -2.06 1.22 4.53
CA CYS A 35 -1.66 0.72 5.86
C CYS A 35 -0.98 -0.66 5.81
N ILE A 36 -1.43 -1.57 4.95
CA ILE A 36 -0.85 -2.92 4.81
C ILE A 36 0.65 -2.89 4.44
N MET A 37 1.11 -1.83 3.78
CA MET A 37 2.53 -1.68 3.40
C MET A 37 3.46 -1.39 4.59
N TYR A 38 2.89 -1.04 5.74
CA TYR A 38 3.58 -0.70 6.97
C TYR A 38 3.33 -1.74 8.07
N ALA A 39 2.94 -2.97 7.71
CA ALA A 39 2.64 -4.04 8.67
C ALA A 39 3.75 -4.21 9.72
N GLU A 40 5.03 -4.18 9.32
CA GLU A 40 6.18 -4.26 10.24
C GLU A 40 6.20 -3.12 11.26
N ILE A 41 5.96 -1.88 10.82
CA ILE A 41 5.92 -0.71 11.69
C ILE A 41 4.70 -0.75 12.61
N LEU A 42 3.56 -1.23 12.09
CA LEU A 42 2.32 -1.37 12.86
C LEU A 42 2.44 -2.45 13.94
N MET A 43 3.10 -3.57 13.64
CA MET A 43 3.39 -4.62 14.63
C MET A 43 4.27 -4.11 15.76
N ASP A 44 5.22 -3.23 15.46
CA ASP A 44 6.10 -2.62 16.47
C ASP A 44 5.40 -1.52 17.28
N LEU A 45 4.57 -0.69 16.64
CA LEU A 45 3.77 0.34 17.32
C LEU A 45 2.67 -0.25 18.21
N TYR A 46 2.07 -1.36 17.79
CA TYR A 46 0.92 -1.97 18.46
C TYR A 46 1.18 -3.47 18.71
N PRO A 47 2.13 -3.83 19.58
CA PRO A 47 2.56 -5.23 19.78
C PRO A 47 1.44 -6.14 20.30
N ASN A 48 0.42 -5.57 20.92
CA ASN A 48 -0.74 -6.31 21.44
C ASN A 48 -1.89 -6.42 20.42
N ALA A 49 -1.78 -5.75 19.26
CA ALA A 49 -2.79 -5.83 18.22
C ALA A 49 -2.77 -7.20 17.55
N LYS A 50 -3.96 -7.72 17.21
CA LYS A 50 -4.08 -8.95 16.43
C LYS A 50 -3.92 -8.62 14.95
N ILE A 51 -3.20 -9.48 14.23
CA ILE A 51 -3.06 -9.40 12.78
C ILE A 51 -4.12 -10.30 12.15
N ILE A 52 -4.94 -9.74 11.26
CA ILE A 52 -5.92 -10.49 10.47
C ILE A 52 -5.43 -10.52 9.04
N VAL A 53 -5.28 -11.73 8.49
CA VAL A 53 -4.90 -11.95 7.09
C VAL A 53 -6.09 -12.53 6.34
N THR A 54 -6.57 -11.79 5.34
CA THR A 54 -7.66 -12.26 4.47
C THR A 54 -7.07 -12.97 3.25
N THR A 55 -7.48 -14.22 3.02
CA THR A 55 -7.06 -15.01 1.85
C THR A 55 -8.23 -15.24 0.90
N ARG A 56 -7.94 -15.43 -0.39
CA ARG A 56 -8.92 -15.78 -1.41
C ARG A 56 -8.23 -16.41 -2.61
N ASP A 57 -9.01 -17.11 -3.43
CA ASP A 57 -8.56 -17.60 -4.72
C ASP A 57 -8.00 -16.46 -5.59
N GLU A 58 -6.80 -16.69 -6.12
CA GLU A 58 -6.04 -15.71 -6.89
C GLU A 58 -6.76 -15.31 -8.17
N GLY A 59 -7.27 -16.27 -8.94
CA GLY A 59 -7.96 -16.01 -10.20
C GLY A 59 -9.20 -15.14 -9.98
N LYS A 60 -10.01 -15.48 -8.98
CA LYS A 60 -11.16 -14.67 -8.55
C LYS A 60 -10.73 -13.30 -8.04
N TRP A 61 -9.61 -13.19 -7.33
CA TRP A 61 -9.06 -11.90 -6.89
C TRP A 61 -8.70 -10.99 -8.06
N ARG A 62 -7.94 -11.51 -9.01
CA ARG A 62 -7.54 -10.76 -10.21
C ARG A 62 -8.75 -10.30 -11.00
N GLN A 63 -9.72 -11.19 -11.23
CA GLN A 63 -10.97 -10.85 -11.93
C GLN A 63 -11.74 -9.71 -11.25
N SER A 64 -11.69 -9.66 -9.91
CA SER A 64 -12.34 -8.62 -9.11
C SER A 64 -11.59 -7.28 -9.14
N ILE A 65 -10.25 -7.30 -9.06
CA ILE A 65 -9.44 -6.08 -8.90
C ILE A 65 -9.05 -5.44 -10.23
N ALA A 66 -8.78 -6.22 -11.28
CA ALA A 66 -8.37 -5.71 -12.59
C ALA A 66 -9.28 -4.60 -13.16
N PRO A 67 -10.63 -4.73 -13.16
CA PRO A 67 -11.49 -3.67 -13.68
C PRO A 67 -11.51 -2.40 -12.81
N LEU A 68 -11.23 -2.52 -11.51
CA LEU A 68 -11.12 -1.38 -10.60
C LEU A 68 -9.85 -0.59 -10.90
N VAL A 69 -8.70 -1.28 -10.99
CA VAL A 69 -7.40 -0.67 -11.30
C VAL A 69 -7.45 0.02 -12.67
N GLN A 70 -7.97 -0.66 -13.70
CA GLN A 70 -8.04 -0.10 -15.04
C GLN A 70 -8.93 1.17 -15.11
N LYS A 71 -9.96 1.28 -14.25
CA LYS A 71 -10.81 2.48 -14.19
C LYS A 71 -10.16 3.60 -13.39
N SER A 72 -9.41 3.29 -12.33
CA SER A 72 -8.70 4.30 -11.53
C SER A 72 -7.56 4.98 -12.30
N GLU A 73 -6.97 4.31 -13.30
CA GLU A 73 -5.86 4.83 -14.11
C GLU A 73 -6.29 5.76 -15.26
N ARG A 74 -7.60 5.97 -15.49
CA ARG A 74 -8.08 6.79 -16.62
C ARG A 74 -7.94 8.28 -16.32
N ARG A 75 -7.36 9.02 -17.29
CA ARG A 75 -7.13 10.50 -17.24
C ARG A 75 -8.28 11.37 -16.71
N PRO A 76 -9.57 11.08 -16.91
CA PRO A 76 -10.65 11.89 -16.33
C PRO A 76 -10.67 11.89 -14.79
N THR A 77 -10.21 10.81 -14.14
CA THR A 77 -10.08 10.74 -12.67
C THR A 77 -9.00 11.69 -12.15
N LEU A 78 -7.91 11.87 -12.92
CA LEU A 78 -6.88 12.87 -12.64
C LEU A 78 -7.42 14.30 -12.82
N THR A 79 -8.29 14.54 -13.82
CA THR A 79 -8.93 15.85 -13.98
C THR A 79 -9.87 16.18 -12.81
N CYS A 80 -10.65 15.20 -12.33
CA CYS A 80 -11.47 15.35 -11.12
C CYS A 80 -10.64 15.57 -9.86
N SER A 81 -9.39 15.10 -9.83
CA SER A 81 -8.46 15.32 -8.72
C SER A 81 -8.08 16.79 -8.54
N PHE A 82 -8.08 17.59 -9.61
CA PHE A 82 -7.87 19.04 -9.52
C PHE A 82 -9.11 19.80 -9.01
N LEU A 83 -10.31 19.25 -9.21
CA LEU A 83 -11.57 19.94 -8.94
C LEU A 83 -12.06 19.75 -7.49
N GLY A 84 -11.62 18.70 -6.79
CA GLY A 84 -11.96 18.46 -5.39
C GLY A 84 -10.78 18.73 -4.45
N PRO A 85 -10.92 19.54 -3.37
CA PRO A 85 -9.84 19.76 -2.41
C PRO A 85 -9.29 18.47 -1.80
N GLY A 86 -10.13 17.44 -1.61
CA GLY A 86 -9.72 16.15 -1.05
C GLY A 86 -8.89 15.24 -1.97
N LEU A 87 -8.84 15.53 -3.27
CA LEU A 87 -8.08 14.74 -4.24
C LEU A 87 -6.92 15.51 -4.87
N ARG A 88 -6.63 16.73 -4.40
CA ARG A 88 -5.58 17.59 -4.97
C ARG A 88 -4.18 16.97 -4.88
N HIS A 89 -3.96 16.10 -3.89
CA HIS A 89 -2.72 15.33 -3.69
C HIS A 89 -2.76 13.92 -4.30
N TRP A 90 -3.80 13.58 -5.07
CA TRP A 90 -3.97 12.22 -5.60
C TRP A 90 -2.83 11.80 -6.53
N ALA A 91 -2.41 12.68 -7.44
CA ALA A 91 -1.28 12.39 -8.34
C ALA A 91 0.03 12.17 -7.57
N GLU A 92 0.31 13.03 -6.59
CA GLU A 92 1.46 12.92 -5.70
C GLU A 92 1.42 11.63 -4.87
N TYR A 93 0.26 11.30 -4.30
CA TYR A 93 0.04 10.04 -3.59
C TYR A 93 0.30 8.82 -4.48
N VAL A 94 -0.19 8.83 -5.72
CA VAL A 94 0.03 7.73 -6.68
C VAL A 94 1.52 7.57 -6.99
N ASP A 95 2.24 8.67 -7.24
CA ASP A 95 3.68 8.65 -7.48
C ASP A 95 4.46 8.16 -6.24
N LEU A 96 4.12 8.66 -5.05
CA LEU A 96 4.75 8.25 -3.80
C LEU A 96 4.50 6.77 -3.47
N ASN A 97 3.32 6.23 -3.80
CA ASN A 97 3.11 4.80 -3.70
C ASN A 97 4.01 4.08 -4.71
N ARG A 98 3.86 4.35 -6.00
CA ARG A 98 4.56 3.64 -7.07
C ARG A 98 6.09 3.62 -6.88
N TYR A 99 6.68 4.74 -6.50
CA TYR A 99 8.14 4.88 -6.37
C TYR A 99 8.66 4.79 -4.92
N GLY A 100 7.76 4.66 -3.94
CA GLY A 100 8.09 4.52 -2.52
C GLY A 100 7.90 3.08 -2.02
N ARG A 101 7.27 2.94 -0.84
CA ARG A 101 7.14 1.65 -0.14
C ARG A 101 6.39 0.59 -0.96
N TYR A 102 5.35 0.97 -1.70
CA TYR A 102 4.64 0.04 -2.58
C TYR A 102 5.60 -0.55 -3.62
N GLY A 103 6.40 0.29 -4.27
CA GLY A 103 7.36 -0.18 -5.23
C GLY A 103 8.49 -1.00 -4.61
N GLY A 104 8.97 -0.62 -3.43
CA GLY A 104 9.97 -1.42 -2.71
C GLY A 104 9.47 -2.82 -2.30
N LEU A 105 8.18 -2.97 -2.02
CA LEU A 105 7.58 -4.24 -1.61
C LEU A 105 7.18 -5.12 -2.80
N TYR A 106 6.67 -4.51 -3.87
CA TYR A 106 6.04 -5.22 -4.99
C TYR A 106 6.82 -5.14 -6.32
N TYR A 107 7.77 -4.21 -6.49
CA TYR A 107 8.65 -4.11 -7.65
C TYR A 107 10.11 -4.45 -7.28
N THR A 108 10.51 -5.71 -7.41
CA THR A 108 11.93 -6.11 -7.40
C THR A 108 12.45 -6.22 -8.84
N ASN A 109 13.54 -5.51 -9.17
CA ASN A 109 14.26 -5.58 -10.46
C ASN A 109 13.52 -5.07 -11.72
N GLY A 110 12.59 -4.12 -11.60
CA GLY A 110 12.03 -3.42 -12.76
C GLY A 110 11.11 -4.25 -13.66
N GLU A 111 10.79 -5.49 -13.30
CA GLU A 111 9.81 -6.29 -14.03
C GLU A 111 8.39 -6.09 -13.46
N LEU A 112 7.48 -5.63 -14.31
CA LEU A 112 6.04 -5.52 -14.03
C LEU A 112 5.34 -6.90 -13.98
N SER A 113 6.06 -7.98 -14.32
CA SER A 113 5.48 -9.28 -14.67
C SER A 113 4.88 -10.06 -13.49
N GLN A 114 5.15 -9.68 -12.24
CA GLN A 114 4.68 -10.42 -11.06
C GLN A 114 3.70 -9.64 -10.17
N PHE A 115 3.22 -8.48 -10.61
CA PHE A 115 2.27 -7.64 -9.85
C PHE A 115 0.99 -8.41 -9.47
N LEU A 116 0.47 -9.22 -10.38
CA LEU A 116 -0.70 -10.05 -10.12
C LEU A 116 -0.33 -11.39 -9.46
N ASP A 117 0.89 -11.90 -9.68
CA ASP A 117 1.38 -13.19 -9.12
C ASP A 117 1.69 -13.08 -7.62
N ARG A 118 2.02 -11.87 -7.13
CA ARG A 118 2.44 -11.66 -5.72
C ARG A 118 1.38 -11.06 -4.80
N ILE A 119 0.31 -10.43 -5.30
CA ILE A 119 -0.85 -10.13 -4.43
C ILE A 119 -1.63 -11.41 -4.10
N ALA A 120 -1.48 -12.46 -4.93
CA ALA A 120 -1.87 -13.82 -4.54
C ALA A 120 -1.18 -14.31 -3.26
N ILE A 121 -0.08 -13.67 -2.82
CA ILE A 121 0.79 -14.11 -1.73
C ILE A 121 0.58 -13.29 -0.43
N LEU A 122 -0.16 -12.18 -0.45
CA LEU A 122 -0.67 -11.52 0.77
C LEU A 122 -2.11 -11.93 1.15
N GLY A 123 -2.65 -12.93 0.44
CA GLY A 123 -3.25 -14.07 1.11
C GLY A 123 -2.18 -15.17 1.18
N ILE A 124 -1.78 -15.59 2.38
CA ILE A 124 -0.74 -16.60 2.61
C ILE A 124 -0.86 -17.75 1.59
N MET A 125 0.18 -17.96 0.78
CA MET A 125 0.38 -19.24 0.11
C MET A 125 0.64 -20.29 1.19
N THR A 126 -0.33 -21.17 1.41
CA THR A 126 -0.08 -22.53 1.91
C THR A 126 -0.77 -23.50 0.98
N THR A 127 0.04 -24.32 0.32
CA THR A 127 -0.35 -25.54 -0.37
C THR A 127 -0.87 -26.58 0.64
N TRP A 128 -2.03 -27.16 0.34
CA TRP A 128 -2.31 -28.57 0.64
C TRP A 128 -2.62 -29.25 -0.70
#